data_AF-A0A2E4MGX9-F1
#
_entry.id   AF-A0A2E4MGX9-F1
#
_cell.length_a   1.000
_cell.length_b   1.000
_cell.length_c   1.000
_cell.angle_alpha   90.00
_cell.angle_beta   90.00
_cell.angle_gamma   90.00
#
_symmetry.space_group_name_H-M   'P 1'
#
loop_
_entity.id
_entity.type
_entity.pdbx_description
1 polymer ?
#
loop_
_entity_poly.entity_id
_entity_poly.type
_entity_poly.pdbx_seq_one_letter_code
_entity_poly.pdbx_strand_id
1 'polypeptide(L)'
;MSDDSIYDDINLTKRKTITNGAKYDFYIFKMLSLEKKHSDGKFGKGDTVISQIKNYRLQDDESEEMLDVKLKCSKKIDDSMNGFDPKDSKKIFDKCLKELVKRGLVKV
;
A
#
# COMPACT_ATOMS: atom_id res chain seq x y z
N MET A 1 1.92 16.93 -23.91
CA MET A 1 1.68 15.52 -23.59
C MET A 1 2.34 15.29 -22.25
N SER A 2 1.57 15.43 -21.17
CA SER A 2 2.11 15.33 -19.81
C SER A 2 1.96 13.89 -19.35
N ASP A 3 3.08 13.30 -18.97
CA ASP A 3 3.28 11.90 -18.58
C ASP A 3 2.61 11.63 -17.20
N ASP A 4 1.28 11.62 -17.17
CA ASP A 4 0.46 11.41 -15.96
C ASP A 4 0.23 9.91 -15.68
N SER A 5 1.24 9.06 -15.89
CA SER A 5 1.05 7.60 -15.94
C SER A 5 2.02 6.78 -15.09
N ILE A 6 2.77 7.40 -14.17
CA ILE A 6 3.63 6.65 -13.24
C ILE A 6 2.78 5.84 -12.22
N TYR A 7 1.49 6.21 -12.09
CA TYR A 7 0.56 5.60 -11.14
C TYR A 7 -0.55 4.75 -11.78
N ASP A 8 -0.62 4.56 -13.10
CA ASP A 8 -1.77 3.82 -13.68
C ASP A 8 -1.78 2.32 -13.31
N ASP A 9 -0.59 1.73 -13.08
CA ASP A 9 -0.45 0.38 -12.52
C ASP A 9 -0.70 0.31 -10.99
N ILE A 10 -0.80 1.47 -10.36
CA ILE A 10 -0.89 1.63 -8.91
C ILE A 10 -2.25 2.23 -8.59
N ASN A 11 -3.12 1.46 -7.95
CA ASN A 11 -4.35 2.03 -7.40
C ASN A 11 -4.01 2.84 -6.13
N LEU A 12 -3.38 4.01 -6.30
CA LEU A 12 -3.14 5.02 -5.27
C LEU A 12 -4.39 5.92 -5.27
N THR A 13 -5.10 5.97 -4.15
CA THR A 13 -6.29 6.82 -4.03
C THR A 13 -6.09 7.79 -2.88
N LYS A 14 -6.06 9.10 -3.18
CA LYS A 14 -6.10 10.15 -2.16
C LYS A 14 -7.47 10.14 -1.51
N ARG A 15 -7.54 9.93 -0.20
CA ARG A 15 -8.77 10.05 0.58
C ARG A 15 -8.63 11.17 1.59
N LYS A 16 -9.63 12.03 1.60
CA LYS A 16 -9.79 13.08 2.60
C LYS A 16 -10.75 12.58 3.66
N THR A 17 -10.32 12.52 4.92
CA THR A 17 -11.20 12.20 6.05
C THR A 17 -11.15 13.31 7.08
N ILE A 18 -12.15 13.37 7.94
CA ILE A 18 -12.20 14.30 9.06
C ILE A 18 -12.16 13.44 10.32
N THR A 19 -11.07 13.54 11.08
CA THR A 19 -10.93 12.86 12.38
C THR A 19 -10.67 13.94 13.43
N ASN A 20 -11.44 13.95 14.53
CA ASN A 20 -11.34 14.97 15.59
C ASN A 20 -11.34 16.42 15.07
N GLY A 21 -12.16 16.73 14.06
CA GLY A 21 -12.31 18.10 13.54
C GLY A 21 -11.17 18.59 12.62
N ALA A 22 -10.10 17.81 12.44
CA ALA A 22 -9.03 18.12 11.49
C ALA A 22 -9.22 17.31 10.19
N LYS A 23 -8.99 17.98 9.05
CA LYS A 23 -8.92 17.32 7.73
C LYS A 23 -7.61 16.55 7.67
N TYR A 24 -7.70 15.24 7.50
CA TYR A 24 -6.57 14.34 7.30
C TYR A 24 -6.66 13.78 5.89
N ASP A 25 -5.72 14.17 5.06
CA ASP A 25 -5.54 13.61 3.73
C ASP A 25 -4.56 12.44 3.85
N PHE A 26 -4.94 11.26 3.33
CA PHE A 26 -4.08 10.09 3.31
C PHE A 26 -4.24 9.34 2.00
N TYR A 27 -3.17 8.68 1.59
CA TYR A 27 -3.15 7.82 0.44
C TYR A 27 -3.54 6.40 0.81
N ILE A 28 -4.33 5.75 -0.03
CA ILE A 28 -4.53 4.30 0.03
C ILE A 28 -3.80 3.68 -1.14
N PHE A 29 -2.81 2.83 -0.86
CA PHE A 29 -2.09 2.07 -1.88
C PHE A 29 -2.62 0.64 -1.93
N LYS A 30 -3.19 0.22 -3.06
CA LYS A 30 -3.62 -1.19 -3.25
C LYS A 30 -2.46 -2.06 -3.75
N MET A 31 -1.98 -2.99 -2.92
CA MET A 31 -0.87 -3.89 -3.26
C MET A 31 -1.29 -5.18 -3.97
N LEU A 32 -2.58 -5.38 -4.28
CA LEU A 32 -3.08 -6.62 -4.90
C LEU A 32 -2.30 -7.04 -6.16
N SER A 33 -2.00 -6.09 -7.05
CA SER A 33 -1.25 -6.37 -8.29
C SER A 33 0.18 -6.85 -7.99
N LEU A 34 0.84 -6.21 -7.01
CA LEU A 34 2.18 -6.58 -6.54
C LEU A 34 2.16 -7.94 -5.85
N GLU A 35 1.20 -8.17 -4.97
CA GLU A 35 1.02 -9.46 -4.30
C GLU A 35 0.85 -10.57 -5.33
N LYS A 36 -0.04 -10.39 -6.31
CA LYS A 36 -0.27 -11.37 -7.37
C LYS A 36 1.00 -11.67 -8.16
N LYS A 37 1.78 -10.63 -8.50
CA LYS A 37 3.05 -10.75 -9.23
C LYS A 37 4.13 -11.47 -8.41
N HIS A 38 4.26 -11.15 -7.12
CA HIS A 38 5.29 -11.73 -6.24
C HIS A 38 4.91 -13.09 -5.65
N SER A 39 3.64 -13.45 -5.69
CA SER A 39 3.09 -14.70 -5.16
C SER A 39 2.67 -15.71 -6.22
N ASP A 40 2.95 -15.43 -7.50
CA ASP A 40 2.53 -16.24 -8.64
C ASP A 40 1.01 -16.54 -8.63
N GLY A 41 0.23 -15.54 -8.20
CA GLY A 41 -1.23 -15.64 -8.09
C GLY A 41 -1.78 -16.35 -6.83
N LYS A 42 -0.93 -16.78 -5.90
CA LYS A 42 -1.34 -17.39 -4.62
C LYS A 42 -2.03 -16.39 -3.69
N PHE A 43 -1.59 -15.12 -3.73
CA PHE A 43 -2.13 -13.95 -3.05
C PHE A 43 -2.56 -12.88 -4.07
N GLY A 44 -3.22 -11.81 -3.61
CA GLY A 44 -3.69 -10.74 -4.50
C GLY A 44 -5.04 -11.03 -5.19
N LYS A 45 -5.87 -11.92 -4.63
CA LYS A 45 -7.26 -12.18 -5.05
C LYS A 45 -8.20 -12.19 -3.84
N GLY A 46 -9.47 -11.84 -4.08
CA GLY A 46 -10.53 -11.87 -3.08
C GLY A 46 -10.62 -10.59 -2.24
N ASP A 47 -11.06 -10.76 -0.99
CA ASP A 47 -11.23 -9.65 -0.05
C ASP A 47 -9.92 -8.91 0.24
N THR A 48 -10.06 -7.62 0.50
CA THR A 48 -8.93 -6.74 0.81
C THR A 48 -9.12 -6.10 2.17
N VAL A 49 -8.01 -5.95 2.89
CA VAL A 49 -7.97 -5.31 4.20
C VAL A 49 -6.91 -4.22 4.19
N ILE A 50 -7.12 -3.20 5.01
CA ILE A 50 -6.09 -2.20 5.26
C ILE A 50 -5.07 -2.85 6.20
N SER A 51 -3.82 -2.93 5.76
CA SER A 51 -2.71 -3.44 6.56
C SER A 51 -2.61 -2.66 7.86
N GLN A 52 -2.21 -3.35 8.92
CA GLN A 52 -1.93 -2.72 10.20
C GLN A 52 -0.72 -1.77 10.14
N ILE A 53 0.12 -1.91 9.12
CA ILE A 53 1.30 -1.05 8.94
C ILE A 53 0.86 0.29 8.36
N LYS A 54 0.97 1.34 9.19
CA LYS A 54 0.61 2.72 8.86
C LYS A 54 1.81 3.67 8.88
N ASN A 55 3.02 3.10 8.96
CA ASN A 55 4.25 3.85 9.18
C ASN A 55 4.88 4.31 7.86
N TYR A 56 4.06 4.65 6.88
CA TYR A 56 4.53 5.07 5.57
C TYR A 56 3.90 6.42 5.23
N ARG A 57 4.72 7.29 4.64
CA ARG A 57 4.30 8.56 4.06
C ARG A 57 4.80 8.65 2.63
N LEU A 58 4.09 9.40 1.82
CA LEU A 58 4.47 9.72 0.45
C LEU A 58 4.36 11.23 0.30
N GLN A 59 5.38 11.83 -0.31
CA GLN A 59 5.35 13.24 -0.66
C GLN A 59 4.37 13.44 -1.81
N ASP A 60 3.41 14.34 -1.61
CA ASP A 60 2.46 14.75 -2.63
C ASP A 60 3.17 15.63 -3.66
N ASP A 61 3.20 15.22 -4.92
CA ASP A 61 3.89 15.99 -5.98
C ASP A 61 3.19 17.35 -6.23
N GLU A 62 1.87 17.43 -5.98
CA GLU A 62 1.08 18.66 -6.13
C GLU A 62 1.24 19.64 -4.96
N SER A 63 1.30 19.15 -3.72
CA SER A 63 1.27 19.99 -2.52
C SER A 63 2.60 20.04 -1.76
N GLU A 64 3.60 19.24 -2.16
CA GLU A 64 4.86 18.98 -1.45
C GLU A 64 4.70 18.43 -0.02
N GLU A 65 3.47 18.10 0.40
CA GLU A 65 3.14 17.64 1.74
C GLU A 65 3.41 16.13 1.91
N MET A 66 3.90 15.73 3.08
CA MET A 66 4.07 14.33 3.44
C MET A 66 2.76 13.75 3.97
N LEU A 67 2.02 13.06 3.10
CA LEU A 67 0.74 12.45 3.45
C LEU A 67 0.91 11.00 3.91
N ASP A 68 0.12 10.59 4.91
CA ASP A 68 0.14 9.21 5.41
C ASP A 68 -0.35 8.24 4.33
N VAL A 69 0.30 7.09 4.21
CA VAL A 69 -0.03 6.04 3.25
C VAL A 69 -0.51 4.81 4.00
N LYS A 70 -1.76 4.43 3.72
CA LYS A 70 -2.37 3.18 4.18
C LYS A 70 -2.23 2.13 3.09
N LEU A 71 -1.54 1.05 3.42
CA LEU A 71 -1.37 -0.07 2.51
C LEU A 71 -2.60 -0.96 2.57
N LYS A 72 -3.16 -1.30 1.42
CA LYS A 72 -4.30 -2.20 1.28
C LYS A 72 -3.85 -3.49 0.61
N CYS A 73 -3.87 -4.57 1.39
CA CYS A 73 -3.40 -5.89 1.00
C CYS A 73 -4.57 -6.88 0.90
N SER A 74 -4.35 -8.05 0.30
CA SER A 74 -5.35 -9.12 0.36
C SER A 74 -5.54 -9.62 1.78
N LYS A 75 -6.79 -9.88 2.18
CA LYS A 75 -7.09 -10.42 3.51
C LYS A 75 -6.34 -11.73 3.76
N LYS A 76 -6.19 -12.55 2.71
CA LYS A 76 -5.43 -13.79 2.72
C LYS A 76 -3.95 -13.60 3.09
N ILE A 77 -3.26 -12.59 2.56
CA ILE A 77 -1.85 -12.35 2.94
C ILE A 77 -1.76 -11.81 4.37
N ASP A 78 -2.70 -10.96 4.78
CA ASP A 78 -2.78 -10.41 6.14
C ASP A 78 -3.01 -11.51 7.20
N ASP A 79 -4.01 -12.37 6.97
CA ASP A 79 -4.27 -13.55 7.79
C ASP A 79 -3.05 -14.50 7.79
N SER A 80 -2.39 -14.68 6.63
CA SER A 80 -1.19 -15.53 6.55
C SER A 80 0.02 -14.91 7.26
N MET A 81 0.10 -13.58 7.42
CA MET A 81 1.17 -12.93 8.19
C MET A 81 0.93 -13.03 9.70
N ASN A 82 -0.32 -13.11 10.13
CA ASN A 82 -0.72 -13.30 11.53
C ASN A 82 -0.93 -14.78 11.92
N GLY A 83 -0.90 -15.68 10.93
CA GLY A 83 -1.11 -17.11 11.11
C GLY A 83 0.14 -17.86 11.56
N PHE A 84 0.04 -19.19 11.56
CA PHE A 84 1.07 -20.09 12.09
C PHE A 84 2.39 -20.08 11.31
N ASP A 85 2.36 -19.90 9.99
CA ASP A 85 3.57 -19.91 9.14
C ASP A 85 3.67 -18.65 8.26
N PRO A 86 4.14 -17.52 8.82
CA PRO A 86 4.14 -16.23 8.13
C PRO A 86 5.37 -16.02 7.24
N LYS A 87 6.26 -17.00 7.09
CA LYS A 87 7.54 -16.81 6.37
C LYS A 87 7.33 -16.39 4.92
N ASP A 88 6.47 -17.11 4.19
CA ASP A 88 6.21 -16.83 2.78
C ASP A 88 5.43 -15.53 2.57
N SER A 89 4.36 -15.34 3.35
CA SER A 89 3.51 -14.14 3.28
C SER A 89 4.30 -12.89 3.61
N LYS A 90 5.10 -12.91 4.67
CA LYS A 90 5.98 -11.80 5.06
C LYS A 90 7.04 -11.50 4.01
N LYS A 91 7.63 -12.52 3.38
CA LYS A 91 8.61 -12.35 2.30
C LYS A 91 7.99 -11.68 1.07
N ILE A 92 6.77 -12.07 0.69
CA ILE A 92 6.03 -11.47 -0.43
C ILE A 92 5.64 -10.04 -0.09
N PHE A 93 5.13 -9.81 1.12
CA PHE A 93 4.76 -8.48 1.59
C PHE A 93 5.96 -7.53 1.64
N ASP A 94 7.11 -7.98 2.16
CA ASP A 94 8.35 -7.20 2.20
C ASP A 94 8.87 -6.86 0.79
N LYS A 95 8.71 -7.76 -0.19
CA LYS A 95 9.00 -7.43 -1.60
C LYS A 95 8.08 -6.32 -2.13
N CYS A 96 6.79 -6.38 -1.80
CA CYS A 96 5.86 -5.31 -2.17
C CYS A 96 6.29 -3.98 -1.55
N LEU A 97 6.60 -3.97 -0.24
CA LEU A 97 7.09 -2.79 0.46
C LEU A 97 8.36 -2.20 -0.17
N LYS A 98 9.33 -3.04 -0.53
CA LYS A 98 10.56 -2.59 -1.18
C LYS A 98 10.29 -1.92 -2.53
N GLU A 99 9.34 -2.42 -3.30
CA GLU A 99 8.91 -1.73 -4.51
C GLU A 99 8.27 -0.38 -4.22
N LEU A 100 7.46 -0.29 -3.15
CA LEU A 100 6.86 0.99 -2.76
C LEU A 100 7.92 2.02 -2.37
N VAL A 101 8.89 1.62 -1.56
CA VAL A 101 9.99 2.49 -1.14
C VAL A 101 10.79 2.98 -2.35
N LYS A 102 11.05 2.10 -3.32
CA LYS A 102 11.70 2.48 -4.59
C LYS A 102 10.88 3.49 -5.42
N ARG A 103 9.57 3.50 -5.27
CA ARG A 103 8.65 4.43 -5.96
C ARG A 103 8.47 5.76 -5.20
N GLY A 104 9.13 5.93 -4.05
CA GLY A 104 9.09 7.18 -3.27
C GLY A 104 8.38 7.08 -1.92
N LEU A 105 7.85 5.91 -1.52
CA LEU A 105 7.31 5.76 -0.16
C LEU A 105 8.44 5.87 0.88
N VAL A 106 8.24 6.74 1.86
CA VAL A 106 9.16 6.94 2.98
C VAL A 106 8.58 6.26 4.20
N LYS A 107 9.40 5.46 4.88
CA LYS A 107 9.03 4.86 6.17
C LYS A 107 9.29 5.88 7.27
N VAL A 108 8.31 6.06 8.17
CA VAL A 108 8.33 7.01 9.29
C VAL A 108 8.46 6.27 10.62
#